data_AF-A0A1G2XN33-F1
#
_entry.id   AF-A0A1G2XN33-F1
#
_cell.length_a   1.000
_cell.length_b   1.000
_cell.length_c   1.000
_cell.angle_alpha   90.00
_cell.angle_beta   90.00
_cell.angle_gamma   90.00
#
_symmetry.space_group_name_H-M   'P 1'
#
loop_
_entity.id
_entity.type
_entity.pdbx_description
1 polymer ?
#
loop_
_entity_poly.entity_id
_entity_poly.type
_entity_poly.pdbx_seq_one_letter_code
_entity_poly.pdbx_strand_id
1 'polypeptide(L)'
;MYAGEGEPLLHKDIGEIINYTKKVGIDVAITTNGVLLKENLIESTIENITWIKVSINGATKETYAKIHRTNPDNFDRVIKNMSYAVKIRSDRGYRCTLGM
;
A
#
# COMPACT_ATOMS: atom_id res chain seq x y z
N MET A 1 -6.91 -9.29 -6.90
CA MET A 1 -5.67 -8.78 -6.25
C MET A 1 -4.88 -7.99 -7.28
N TYR A 2 -4.45 -6.78 -6.95
CA TYR A 2 -3.54 -5.96 -7.75
C TYR A 2 -2.09 -6.26 -7.35
N ALA A 3 -1.36 -6.89 -8.26
CA ALA A 3 0.02 -7.30 -8.13
C ALA A 3 0.62 -7.50 -9.53
N GLY A 4 1.91 -7.77 -9.64
CA GLY A 4 2.56 -8.11 -10.91
C GLY A 4 4.07 -7.98 -10.83
N GLU A 5 4.74 -8.02 -11.99
CA GLU A 5 6.18 -7.74 -12.08
C GLU A 5 6.52 -6.26 -11.89
N GLY A 6 5.53 -5.37 -12.09
CA GLY A 6 5.63 -3.93 -11.85
C GLY A 6 4.99 -3.48 -10.53
N GLU A 7 4.95 -2.17 -10.31
CA GLU A 7 4.29 -1.57 -9.15
C GLU A 7 2.87 -1.11 -9.51
N PRO A 8 1.80 -1.75 -8.97
CA PRO A 8 0.42 -1.38 -9.30
C PRO A 8 0.07 0.06 -8.95
N LEU A 9 0.69 0.64 -7.90
CA LEU A 9 0.42 2.01 -7.48
C LEU A 9 0.99 3.08 -8.43
N LEU A 10 1.73 2.70 -9.47
CA LEU A 10 2.14 3.62 -10.55
C LEU A 10 1.01 3.93 -11.54
N HIS A 11 -0.03 3.09 -11.60
CA HIS A 11 -1.13 3.34 -12.51
C HIS A 11 -1.91 4.59 -12.06
N LYS A 12 -1.96 5.61 -12.92
CA LYS A 12 -2.63 6.90 -12.65
C LYS A 12 -4.05 6.76 -12.11
N ASP A 13 -4.79 5.77 -12.60
CA ASP A 13 -6.20 5.55 -12.23
C ASP A 13 -6.39 4.44 -11.18
N ILE A 14 -5.32 4.01 -10.48
CA ILE A 14 -5.38 2.87 -9.54
C ILE A 14 -6.46 3.04 -8.45
N GLY A 15 -6.64 4.27 -7.95
CA GLY A 15 -7.66 4.55 -6.93
C GLY A 15 -9.09 4.34 -7.45
N GLU A 16 -9.38 4.79 -8.67
CA GLU A 16 -10.67 4.58 -9.32
C GLU A 16 -10.94 3.10 -9.58
N ILE A 17 -9.91 2.38 -10.06
CA ILE A 17 -9.96 0.94 -10.31
C ILE A 17 -10.26 0.16 -9.03
N ILE A 18 -9.61 0.48 -7.91
CA ILE A 18 -9.87 -0.13 -6.60
C ILE A 18 -11.33 0.10 -6.18
N ASN A 19 -11.78 1.34 -6.21
CA ASN A 19 -13.11 1.72 -5.76
C ASN A 19 -14.20 1.09 -6.64
N TYR A 20 -14.00 1.07 -7.96
CA TYR A 20 -14.92 0.41 -8.89
C TYR A 20 -15.01 -1.09 -8.64
N THR A 21 -13.87 -1.75 -8.41
CA THR A 21 -13.82 -3.19 -8.13
C THR A 21 -14.64 -3.54 -6.91
N LYS A 22 -14.50 -2.77 -5.83
CA LYS A 22 -15.31 -2.98 -4.63
C LYS A 22 -16.79 -2.67 -4.85
N LYS A 23 -17.08 -1.61 -5.61
CA LYS A 23 -18.46 -1.22 -5.97
C LYS A 23 -19.21 -2.34 -6.71
N VAL A 24 -18.52 -3.14 -7.54
CA VAL A 24 -19.13 -4.29 -8.23
C VAL A 24 -19.14 -5.57 -7.40
N GLY A 25 -18.82 -5.50 -6.10
CA GLY A 25 -18.93 -6.61 -5.15
C GLY A 25 -17.70 -7.51 -5.08
N ILE A 26 -16.57 -7.12 -5.68
CA ILE A 26 -15.33 -7.92 -5.67
C ILE A 26 -14.41 -7.42 -4.55
N ASP A 27 -13.84 -8.34 -3.78
CA ASP A 27 -12.85 -8.01 -2.76
C ASP A 27 -11.52 -7.56 -3.39
N VAL A 28 -10.95 -6.50 -2.83
CA VAL A 28 -9.70 -5.91 -3.31
C VAL A 28 -8.57 -6.27 -2.36
N ALA A 29 -7.49 -6.79 -2.92
CA ALA A 29 -6.22 -6.95 -2.23
C ALA A 29 -5.09 -6.34 -3.08
N ILE A 30 -4.06 -5.80 -2.44
CA ILE A 30 -2.93 -5.16 -3.12
C ILE A 30 -1.62 -5.76 -2.61
N THR A 31 -0.71 -6.09 -3.52
CA THR A 31 0.71 -6.30 -3.19
C THR A 31 1.52 -5.14 -3.79
N THR A 32 2.28 -4.43 -2.96
CA THR A 32 2.99 -3.20 -3.35
C THR A 32 4.34 -3.09 -2.64
N ASN A 33 5.27 -2.31 -3.17
CA ASN A 33 6.46 -1.87 -2.44
C ASN A 33 6.16 -0.82 -1.36
N GLY A 34 4.95 -0.23 -1.35
CA GLY A 34 4.47 0.69 -0.32
C GLY A 34 4.97 2.13 -0.44
N VAL A 35 5.91 2.43 -1.34
CA VAL A 35 6.50 3.78 -1.49
C VAL A 35 5.46 4.79 -2.00
N LEU A 36 4.56 4.34 -2.87
CA LEU A 36 3.51 5.16 -3.48
C LEU A 36 2.17 5.07 -2.77
N LEU A 37 2.11 4.42 -1.61
CA LEU A 37 0.91 4.36 -0.76
C LEU A 37 0.73 5.70 -0.01
N LYS A 38 0.59 6.79 -0.76
CA LYS A 38 0.50 8.16 -0.26
C LYS A 38 -0.81 8.38 0.49
N GLU A 39 -0.81 9.38 1.36
CA GLU A 39 -1.95 9.76 2.22
C GLU A 39 -3.25 9.94 1.42
N ASN A 40 -3.22 10.66 0.30
CA ASN A 40 -4.39 10.88 -0.56
C ASN A 40 -4.94 9.58 -1.17
N LEU A 41 -4.08 8.63 -1.53
CA LEU A 41 -4.52 7.33 -2.05
C LEU A 41 -5.13 6.49 -0.92
N ILE A 42 -4.51 6.49 0.26
CA ILE A 42 -5.04 5.80 1.44
C ILE A 42 -6.43 6.32 1.78
N GLU A 43 -6.59 7.63 1.94
CA GLU A 43 -7.87 8.25 2.33
C GLU A 43 -9.00 7.96 1.35
N SER A 44 -8.69 7.83 0.06
CA SER A 44 -9.67 7.60 -1.01
C SER A 44 -9.96 6.13 -1.31
N THR A 45 -9.17 5.18 -0.80
CA THR A 45 -9.29 3.76 -1.19
C THR A 45 -9.32 2.75 -0.05
N ILE A 46 -8.78 3.07 1.14
CA ILE A 46 -8.54 2.06 2.19
C ILE A 46 -9.83 1.38 2.70
N GLU A 47 -10.97 2.06 2.67
CA GLU A 47 -12.28 1.48 2.98
C GLU A 47 -12.67 0.33 2.06
N ASN A 48 -12.23 0.41 0.79
CA ASN A 48 -12.56 -0.53 -0.26
C ASN A 48 -11.54 -1.66 -0.41
N ILE A 49 -10.45 -1.63 0.38
CA ILE A 49 -9.39 -2.63 0.33
C ILE A 49 -9.56 -3.60 1.51
N THR A 50 -9.56 -4.89 1.20
CA THR A 50 -9.63 -5.97 2.19
C THR A 50 -8.25 -6.25 2.79
N TRP A 51 -7.20 -6.23 1.96
CA TRP A 51 -5.83 -6.53 2.40
C TRP A 51 -4.77 -5.78 1.59
N ILE A 52 -3.81 -5.17 2.29
CA ILE A 52 -2.57 -4.65 1.70
C ILE A 52 -1.42 -5.48 2.22
N LYS A 53 -0.65 -6.07 1.31
CA LYS A 53 0.64 -6.69 1.56
C LYS A 53 1.74 -5.77 1.04
N VAL A 54 2.54 -5.24 1.94
CA VAL A 54 3.75 -4.48 1.58
C VAL A 54 4.92 -5.44 1.51
N SER A 55 5.74 -5.32 0.46
CA SER A 55 7.01 -6.05 0.37
C SER A 55 8.10 -5.24 1.05
N ILE A 56 8.38 -5.53 2.32
CA ILE A 56 9.49 -4.91 3.05
C ILE A 56 10.54 -5.98 3.38
N ASN A 57 11.64 -5.96 2.61
CA ASN A 57 12.72 -6.94 2.75
C ASN A 57 13.95 -6.20 3.26
N GLY A 58 14.23 -6.34 4.56
CA GLY A 58 15.31 -5.63 5.24
C GLY A 58 14.84 -4.99 6.54
N ALA A 59 15.65 -5.10 7.59
CA ALA A 59 15.35 -4.52 8.91
C ALA A 59 15.96 -3.12 9.09
N THR A 60 16.78 -2.67 8.14
CA THR A 60 17.42 -1.34 8.13
C THR A 60 17.30 -0.69 6.76
N LYS A 61 17.51 0.62 6.68
CA LYS A 61 17.50 1.37 5.42
C LYS A 61 18.49 0.81 4.40
N GLU A 62 19.69 0.43 4.86
CA GLU A 62 20.79 -0.06 4.04
C GLU A 62 20.46 -1.45 3.48
N THR A 63 19.94 -2.35 4.33
CA THR A 63 19.57 -3.70 3.91
C THR A 63 18.35 -3.67 2.98
N TYR A 64 17.37 -2.82 3.27
CA TYR A 64 16.23 -2.56 2.38
C TYR A 64 16.67 -2.03 1.02
N ALA A 65 17.49 -0.97 0.98
CA ALA A 65 18.02 -0.39 -0.25
C ALA A 65 18.79 -1.41 -1.09
N LYS A 66 19.61 -2.24 -0.44
CA LYS A 66 20.40 -3.29 -1.10
C LYS A 66 19.51 -4.34 -1.75
N ILE A 67 18.48 -4.83 -1.05
CA ILE A 67 17.59 -5.88 -1.55
C ILE A 67 16.63 -5.35 -2.61
N HIS A 68 15.98 -4.21 -2.34
CA HIS A 68 14.99 -3.59 -3.23
C HIS A 68 15.62 -2.77 -4.36
N ARG A 69 16.95 -2.58 -4.35
CA ARG A 69 17.71 -1.78 -5.33
C ARG A 69 17.14 -0.38 -5.49
N THR A 70 16.99 0.31 -4.36
CA THR A 70 16.30 1.60 -4.26
C THR A 70 17.07 2.56 -3.35
N ASN A 71 16.66 3.84 -3.32
CA ASN A 71 17.16 4.80 -2.34
C ASN A 71 16.83 4.34 -0.89
N PRO A 72 17.79 4.35 0.05
CA PRO A 72 17.58 4.06 1.47
C PRO A 72 16.41 4.80 2.13
N ASP A 73 16.13 6.05 1.72
CA ASP A 73 15.04 6.86 2.27
C ASP A 73 13.65 6.29 1.96
N ASN A 74 13.54 5.40 0.96
CA ASN A 74 12.27 4.73 0.69
C ASN A 74 11.87 3.79 1.82
N PHE A 75 12.80 3.29 2.64
CA PHE A 75 12.46 2.52 3.84
C PHE A 75 11.60 3.36 4.79
N ASP A 76 12.06 4.57 5.15
CA ASP A 76 11.31 5.47 6.04
C ASP A 76 9.97 5.88 5.43
N ARG A 77 9.93 6.12 4.12
CA ARG A 77 8.68 6.45 3.42
C ARG A 77 7.66 5.32 3.52
N VAL A 78 8.09 4.08 3.33
CA VAL A 78 7.21 2.91 3.47
C VAL A 78 6.69 2.80 4.91
N ILE A 79 7.56 2.93 5.92
CA ILE A 79 7.15 2.91 7.33
C ILE A 79 6.15 4.04 7.61
N LYS A 80 6.43 5.28 7.17
CA LYS A 80 5.53 6.42 7.34
C LYS A 80 4.16 6.16 6.71
N ASN A 81 4.12 5.67 5.46
CA ASN A 81 2.89 5.38 4.74
C ASN A 81 2.08 4.29 5.47
N MET A 82 2.75 3.23 5.95
CA MET A 82 2.09 2.16 6.70
C MET A 82 1.56 2.63 8.06
N SER A 83 2.33 3.44 8.80
CA SER A 83 1.84 4.05 10.05
C SER A 83 0.62 4.92 9.81
N TYR A 84 0.60 5.70 8.73
CA TYR A 84 -0.55 6.51 8.35
C TYR A 84 -1.76 5.65 7.95
N ALA A 85 -1.56 4.56 7.19
CA ALA A 85 -2.62 3.62 6.85
C ALA A 85 -3.24 2.98 8.09
N VAL A 86 -2.42 2.58 9.07
CA VAL A 86 -2.90 2.06 10.36
C VAL A 86 -3.73 3.12 11.09
N LYS A 87 -3.25 4.36 11.14
CA LYS A 87 -3.95 5.48 11.77
C LYS A 87 -5.33 5.69 11.13
N ILE A 88 -5.39 5.91 9.81
CA ILE A 88 -6.67 6.15 9.11
C ILE A 88 -7.63 4.98 9.27
N ARG A 89 -7.13 3.74 9.16
CA ARG A 89 -7.95 2.55 9.40
C ARG A 89 -8.55 2.56 10.81
N SER A 90 -7.76 2.88 11.82
CA SER A 90 -8.20 2.92 13.21
C SER A 90 -9.19 4.05 13.48
N ASP A 91 -8.84 5.28 13.05
CA ASP A 91 -9.65 6.48 13.29
C ASP A 91 -11.03 6.40 12.64
N ARG A 92 -11.14 5.70 11.50
CA ARG A 92 -12.40 5.55 10.74
C ARG A 92 -13.08 4.19 10.90
N GLY A 93 -12.51 3.27 11.67
CA GLY A 93 -13.10 1.94 11.91
C GLY A 93 -13.12 1.02 10.69
N TYR A 94 -12.18 1.17 9.75
CA TYR A 94 -12.12 0.34 8.55
C TYR A 94 -11.51 -1.04 8.81
N ARG A 95 -11.85 -2.02 7.97
CA ARG A 95 -11.49 -3.44 8.15
C ARG A 95 -10.27 -3.91 7.38
N CYS A 96 -9.58 -3.02 6.64
CA CYS A 96 -8.42 -3.39 5.83
C CYS A 96 -7.33 -4.05 6.69
N THR A 97 -6.92 -5.26 6.32
CA THR A 97 -5.74 -5.89 6.91
C THR A 97 -4.49 -5.25 6.32
N LEU A 98 -3.50 -4.94 7.16
CA LEU A 98 -2.22 -4.34 6.76
C LEU A 98 -1.11 -5.32 7.13
N GLY A 99 -0.41 -5.86 6.13
CA GLY A 99 0.68 -6.81 6.28
C GLY A 99 1.99 -6.27 5.67
N MET A 100 3.11 -6.71 6.24
CA MET A 100 4.48 -6.37 5.88
C MET A 100 5.30 -7.65 5.70
#